data_AF-A0A969JGE2-F1
#
_entry.id   AF-A0A969JGE2-F1
#
_cell.length_a   1.000
_cell.length_b   1.000
_cell.length_c   1.000
_cell.angle_alpha   90.00
_cell.angle_beta   90.00
_cell.angle_gamma   90.00
#
_symmetry.space_group_name_H-M   'P 1'
#
loop_
_entity.id
_entity.type
_entity.pdbx_description
1 polymer ?
#
loop_
_entity_poly.entity_id
_entity_poly.type
_entity_poly.pdbx_seq_one_letter_code
_entity_poly.pdbx_strand_id
1 'polypeptide(L)'
;MSFNLDGTTLYLSCAAVFVAQATNHPIADSIGQQLTLLLVLLVTSKGVAGVARASLIILMGTIGQFGIPEWPIYLILGVDVLMDMVRTGVNMLGNCLAAVVITKWEGEGKDL
;
A
#
# COMPACT_ATOMS: atom_id res chain seq x y z
N MET A 1 4.16 -2.23 -14.86
CA MET A 1 4.36 -1.96 -13.42
C MET A 1 3.06 -1.96 -12.61
N SER A 2 1.91 -1.57 -13.18
CA SER A 2 0.63 -1.40 -12.46
C SER A 2 0.03 -2.65 -11.79
N PHE A 3 0.39 -3.86 -12.23
CA PHE A 3 -0.21 -5.10 -11.69
C PHE A 3 0.45 -5.60 -10.39
N ASN A 4 1.70 -5.22 -10.10
CA ASN A 4 2.37 -5.54 -8.84
C ASN A 4 2.39 -4.31 -7.91
N LEU A 5 1.22 -3.90 -7.45
CA LEU A 5 1.05 -2.77 -6.52
C LEU A 5 1.28 -3.15 -5.04
N ASP A 6 1.98 -4.25 -4.77
CA ASP A 6 2.14 -4.77 -3.40
C ASP A 6 2.85 -3.78 -2.46
N GLY A 7 3.85 -3.06 -2.96
CA GLY A 7 4.53 -2.04 -2.17
C GLY A 7 3.59 -0.90 -1.73
N THR A 8 2.62 -0.54 -2.58
CA THR A 8 1.63 0.49 -2.25
C THR A 8 0.58 -0.04 -1.27
N THR A 9 0.15 -1.29 -1.45
CA THR A 9 -0.81 -1.95 -0.55
C THR A 9 -0.23 -2.14 0.86
N LEU A 10 1.02 -2.60 0.97
CA LEU A 10 1.72 -2.70 2.25
C LEU A 10 1.83 -1.32 2.92
N TYR A 11 2.25 -0.31 2.16
CA TYR A 11 2.37 1.06 2.65
C TYR A 11 1.04 1.61 3.19
N LEU A 12 -0.05 1.49 2.44
CA LEU A 12 -1.39 1.93 2.87
C LEU A 12 -1.83 1.21 4.15
N SER A 13 -1.55 -0.09 4.25
CA SER A 13 -1.92 -0.91 5.41
C SER A 13 -1.18 -0.45 6.66
N CYS A 14 0.14 -0.29 6.58
CA CYS A 14 0.96 0.21 7.68
C CYS A 14 0.58 1.65 8.05
N ALA A 15 0.36 2.51 7.06
CA ALA A 15 -0.05 3.90 7.26
C ALA A 15 -1.40 4.01 7.98
N ALA A 16 -2.38 3.20 7.61
CA ALA A 16 -3.70 3.24 8.23
C ALA A 16 -3.70 2.77 9.68
N VAL A 17 -2.94 1.71 9.98
CA VAL A 17 -2.75 1.25 11.38
C VAL A 17 -2.00 2.31 12.18
N PHE A 18 -0.96 2.91 11.61
CA PHE A 18 -0.22 4.01 12.25
C PHE A 18 -1.14 5.20 12.57
N VAL A 19 -1.99 5.64 11.64
CA VAL A 19 -2.92 6.77 11.87
C VAL A 19 -3.94 6.42 12.96
N ALA A 20 -4.50 5.20 12.96
CA ALA A 20 -5.41 4.74 14.00
C ALA A 20 -4.76 4.74 15.39
N GLN A 21 -3.50 4.28 15.48
CA GLN A 21 -2.73 4.27 16.73
C GLN A 21 -2.29 5.68 17.17
N ALA A 22 -1.84 6.53 16.24
CA ALA A 22 -1.41 7.89 16.53
C ALA A 22 -2.55 8.77 17.08
N THR A 23 -3.79 8.47 16.71
CA THR A 23 -4.99 9.18 17.21
C THR A 23 -5.59 8.55 18.46
N ASN A 24 -5.05 7.43 18.96
CA ASN A 24 -5.67 6.60 20.00
C ASN A 24 -7.15 6.29 19.70
N HIS A 25 -7.47 6.03 18.42
CA HIS A 25 -8.85 5.78 18.01
C HIS A 25 -9.30 4.39 18.50
N PRO A 26 -10.57 4.19 18.91
CA PRO A 26 -11.07 2.89 19.40
C PRO A 26 -10.90 1.72 18.41
N ILE A 27 -10.81 2.03 17.11
CA ILE A 27 -10.50 1.04 16.06
C ILE A 27 -9.11 0.42 16.28
N ALA A 28 -8.17 1.12 16.92
CA ALA A 28 -6.85 0.60 17.24
C ALA A 28 -6.89 -0.60 18.22
N ASP A 29 -7.95 -0.73 19.03
CA ASP A 29 -8.11 -1.82 20.00
C ASP A 29 -8.98 -2.97 19.46
N SER A 30 -9.65 -2.76 18.32
CA SER A 30 -10.57 -3.73 17.72
C SER A 30 -10.00 -4.36 16.45
N ILE A 31 -9.49 -5.59 16.58
CA ILE A 31 -8.94 -6.38 15.47
C ILE A 31 -9.95 -6.51 14.32
N GLY A 32 -11.24 -6.66 14.61
CA GLY A 32 -12.27 -6.77 13.56
C GLY A 32 -12.46 -5.49 12.75
N GLN A 33 -12.37 -4.32 13.39
CA GLN A 33 -12.44 -3.04 12.69
C GLN A 33 -11.15 -2.75 11.93
N GLN A 34 -9.99 -3.12 12.46
CA GLN A 34 -8.72 -3.05 11.73
C GLN A 34 -8.73 -3.91 10.48
N LEU A 35 -9.21 -5.16 10.59
CA LEU A 35 -9.30 -6.06 9.44
C LEU A 35 -10.21 -5.47 8.36
N THR A 36 -11.33 -4.88 8.76
CA THR A 36 -12.28 -4.23 7.85
C THR A 36 -11.65 -3.00 7.17
N LEU A 37 -10.94 -2.16 7.92
CA LEU A 37 -10.19 -1.01 7.41
C LEU A 37 -9.16 -1.45 6.36
N LEU A 38 -8.37 -2.48 6.67
CA LEU A 38 -7.38 -3.05 5.76
C LEU A 38 -8.02 -3.64 4.51
N LEU A 39 -9.17 -4.32 4.64
CA LEU A 39 -9.90 -4.89 3.52
C LEU A 39 -10.43 -3.80 2.58
N VAL A 40 -11.01 -2.73 3.13
CA VAL A 40 -11.42 -1.57 2.33
C VAL A 40 -10.22 -0.97 1.61
N LEU A 41 -9.10 -0.75 2.30
CA LEU A 41 -7.87 -0.24 1.69
C LEU A 41 -7.34 -1.16 0.58
N LEU A 42 -7.40 -2.48 0.76
CA LEU A 42 -7.01 -3.46 -0.24
C LEU A 42 -7.83 -3.30 -1.52
N VAL A 43 -9.16 -3.27 -1.39
CA VAL A 43 -10.08 -3.10 -2.52
C VAL A 43 -9.88 -1.75 -3.21
N THR A 44 -9.80 -0.66 -2.43
CA THR A 44 -9.63 0.69 -2.98
C THR A 44 -8.25 0.88 -3.64
N SER A 45 -7.20 0.26 -3.11
CA SER A 45 -5.82 0.38 -3.64
C SER A 45 -5.66 -0.17 -5.06
N LYS A 46 -6.45 -1.18 -5.45
CA LYS A 46 -6.41 -1.76 -6.80
C LYS A 46 -7.30 -1.01 -7.80
N GLY A 47 -8.25 -0.20 -7.33
CA GLY A 47 -9.18 0.57 -8.17
C GLY A 47 -8.61 1.83 -8.81
N VAL A 48 -7.44 2.32 -8.34
CA VAL A 48 -6.81 3.57 -8.81
C VAL A 48 -5.43 3.31 -9.42
N ALA A 49 -5.33 2.26 -10.22
CA ALA A 49 -4.10 1.83 -10.87
C ALA A 49 -3.69 2.81 -12.00
N GLY A 50 -3.11 3.97 -11.66
CA GLY A 50 -2.55 4.89 -12.67
C GLY A 50 -2.45 6.37 -12.28
N VAL A 51 -2.96 6.80 -11.12
CA VAL A 51 -2.91 8.21 -10.70
C VAL A 51 -1.69 8.46 -9.81
N ALA A 52 -0.85 9.43 -10.19
CA ALA A 52 0.29 9.86 -9.37
C ALA A 52 -0.23 10.37 -8.01
N ARG A 53 0.40 9.94 -6.91
CA ARG A 53 -0.01 10.25 -5.51
C ARG A 53 -1.41 9.76 -5.10
N ALA A 54 -1.97 8.78 -5.81
CA ALA A 54 -3.25 8.17 -5.42
C ALA A 54 -3.26 7.60 -4.00
N SER A 55 -2.11 7.11 -3.52
CA SER A 55 -1.97 6.44 -2.22
C SER A 55 -2.45 7.28 -1.04
N LEU A 56 -2.06 8.56 -0.98
CA LEU A 56 -2.47 9.45 0.11
C LEU A 56 -3.94 9.86 0.01
N ILE A 57 -4.47 10.02 -1.20
CA ILE A 57 -5.88 10.34 -1.43
C ILE A 57 -6.76 9.16 -0.99
N ILE A 58 -6.36 7.94 -1.33
CA ILE A 58 -7.03 6.71 -0.91
C ILE A 58 -6.98 6.60 0.62
N LEU A 59 -5.81 6.84 1.22
CA LEU A 59 -5.65 6.81 2.68
C LEU A 59 -6.57 7.82 3.37
N MET A 60 -6.57 9.09 2.94
CA MET A 60 -7.46 10.13 3.48
C MET A 60 -8.93 9.76 3.31
N GLY A 61 -9.33 9.31 2.12
CA GLY A 61 -10.70 8.92 1.82
C GLY A 61 -11.18 7.75 2.68
N THR A 62 -10.35 6.71 2.84
CA THR A 62 -10.71 5.55 3.65
C THR A 62 -10.73 5.89 5.14
N ILE A 63 -9.73 6.61 5.65
CA ILE A 63 -9.66 6.98 7.08
C ILE A 63 -10.85 7.89 7.48
N GLY A 64 -11.25 8.80 6.60
CA GLY A 64 -12.45 9.63 6.80
C GLY A 64 -13.75 8.83 6.89
N GLN A 65 -13.88 7.70 6.17
CA GLN A 65 -15.04 6.80 6.26
C GLN A 65 -15.18 6.13 7.64
N PHE A 66 -14.08 5.95 8.36
CA PHE A 66 -14.04 5.33 9.69
C PHE A 66 -14.04 6.36 10.83
N GLY A 67 -14.17 7.66 10.52
CA GLY A 67 -14.21 8.74 11.51
C GLY A 67 -12.87 9.01 12.20
N ILE A 68 -11.78 8.47 11.68
CA ILE A 68 -10.44 8.63 12.27
C ILE A 68 -9.90 10.02 11.88
N PRO A 69 -9.34 10.80 12.82
CA PRO A 69 -8.74 12.10 12.52
C PRO A 69 -7.59 12.00 11.50
N GLU A 70 -7.60 12.89 10.51
CA GLU A 70 -6.63 12.89 9.40
C GLU A 70 -5.27 13.53 9.72
N TRP A 71 -5.15 14.20 10.86
CA TRP A 71 -3.93 14.96 11.20
C TRP A 71 -2.62 14.15 11.13
N PRO A 72 -2.56 12.83 11.43
CA PRO A 72 -1.31 12.08 11.32
C PRO A 72 -0.90 11.82 9.87
N ILE A 73 -1.80 11.99 8.90
CA ILE A 73 -1.47 11.87 7.47
C ILE A 73 -0.50 12.99 7.04
N TYR A 74 -0.56 14.16 7.68
CA TYR A 74 0.41 15.23 7.42
C TYR A 74 1.83 14.85 7.85
N LEU A 75 1.99 13.99 8.86
CA LEU A 75 3.30 13.43 9.25
C LEU A 75 3.83 12.49 8.15
N ILE A 76 2.94 11.64 7.61
CA ILE A 76 3.25 10.71 6.53
C ILE A 76 3.65 11.48 5.25
N LEU A 77 2.97 12.58 4.96
CA LEU A 77 3.27 13.45 3.82
C LEU A 77 4.74 13.94 3.83
N GLY A 78 5.31 14.19 5.02
CA GLY A 78 6.71 14.61 5.17
C GLY A 78 7.72 13.54 4.72
N VAL A 79 7.35 12.26 4.78
CA VAL A 79 8.22 11.12 4.40
C VAL A 79 7.78 10.47 3.10
N ASP A 80 6.62 10.87 2.54
CA ASP A 80 6.02 10.23 1.36
C ASP A 80 6.95 10.25 0.15
N VAL A 81 7.78 11.28 -0.03
CA VAL A 81 8.75 11.35 -1.14
C VAL A 81 9.78 10.21 -1.06
N LEU A 82 10.31 9.92 0.13
CA LEU A 82 11.25 8.81 0.32
C LEU A 82 10.55 7.46 0.16
N MET A 83 9.36 7.33 0.73
CA MET A 83 8.56 6.11 0.64
C MET A 83 8.11 5.82 -0.80
N ASP A 84 7.87 6.83 -1.61
CA ASP A 84 7.51 6.68 -3.02
C ASP A 84 8.65 6.08 -3.85
N MET A 85 9.89 6.47 -3.57
CA MET A 85 11.07 5.88 -4.19
C MET A 85 11.23 4.41 -3.78
N VAL A 86 11.00 4.09 -2.50
CA VAL A 86 11.03 2.70 -2.01
C VAL A 86 9.93 1.86 -2.67
N ARG A 87 8.69 2.35 -2.74
CA ARG A 87 7.58 1.66 -3.41
C ARG A 87 7.91 1.34 -4.86
N THR A 88 8.45 2.32 -5.59
CA THR A 88 8.83 2.14 -6.99
C THR A 88 9.96 1.12 -7.15
N GLY A 89 10.95 1.15 -6.25
CA GLY A 89 12.06 0.20 -6.24
C GLY A 89 11.62 -1.25 -6.00
N VAL A 90 10.79 -1.49 -4.99
CA VAL A 90 10.28 -2.83 -4.68
C VAL A 90 9.40 -3.37 -5.82
N ASN A 91 8.56 -2.51 -6.43
CA ASN A 91 7.74 -2.89 -7.57
C ASN A 91 8.60 -3.25 -8.81
N MET A 92 9.71 -2.53 -9.04
CA MET A 92 10.65 -2.85 -10.11
C MET A 92 11.33 -4.20 -9.87
N LEU A 93 11.87 -4.41 -8.67
CA LEU A 93 12.53 -5.68 -8.30
C LEU A 93 11.58 -6.87 -8.42
N GLY A 94 10.33 -6.74 -7.97
CA GLY A 94 9.33 -7.79 -8.07
C GLY A 94 9.02 -8.16 -9.52
N ASN A 95 8.93 -7.19 -10.43
CA ASN A 95 8.70 -7.46 -11.86
C ASN A 95 9.92 -8.11 -12.53
N CYS A 96 11.14 -7.69 -12.17
CA CYS A 96 12.36 -8.35 -12.65
C CYS A 96 12.46 -9.79 -12.17
N LEU A 97 12.16 -10.04 -10.88
CA LEU A 97 12.14 -11.39 -10.32
C LEU A 97 11.05 -12.26 -10.96
N ALA A 98 9.86 -11.71 -11.19
CA ALA A 98 8.76 -12.42 -11.85
C ALA A 98 9.17 -12.90 -13.25
N ALA A 99 9.84 -12.05 -14.04
CA ALA A 99 10.35 -12.45 -15.35
C ALA A 99 11.31 -13.65 -15.24
N VAL A 100 12.28 -13.61 -14.32
CA VAL A 100 13.24 -14.70 -14.10
C VAL A 100 12.55 -15.99 -13.64
N VAL A 101 11.56 -15.88 -12.74
CA VAL A 101 10.80 -17.04 -12.24
C VAL A 101 9.95 -17.67 -13.35
N ILE A 102 9.26 -16.86 -14.15
CA ILE A 102 8.46 -17.33 -15.29
C ILE A 102 9.36 -18.05 -16.32
N THR A 103 10.50 -17.46 -16.70
CA THR A 103 11.46 -18.11 -17.63
C THR A 103 11.99 -19.45 -17.08
N LYS A 104 12.19 -19.56 -15.76
CA LYS A 104 12.55 -20.83 -15.13
C LYS A 104 11.41 -21.85 -15.14
N TRP A 105 10.17 -21.41 -14.96
CA TRP A 105 8.98 -22.27 -14.94
C TRP A 105 8.56 -22.74 -16.33
N GLU A 106 8.71 -21.90 -17.37
CA GLU A 106 8.47 -22.26 -18.77
C GLU A 106 9.58 -23.18 -19.33
N GLY A 107 10.65 -23.40 -18.57
CA GLY A 107 11.73 -24.32 -18.93
C GLY A 107 12.77 -23.76 -19.90
N GLU A 108 12.60 -22.49 -20.32
CA GLU A 108 13.47 -21.78 -21.26
C GLU A 108 14.80 -21.30 -20.62
N GLY A 109 14.92 -21.32 -19.29
CA GLY A 109 16.14 -20.96 -18.58
C GLY A 109 17.30 -21.96 -18.67
N LYS A 110 17.29 -22.91 -19.62
CA LYS A 110 18.32 -23.93 -19.82
C LYS A 110 19.27 -23.66 -21.00
N ASP A 111 19.05 -22.60 -21.77
CA ASP A 111 19.84 -22.28 -22.98
C ASP A 111 20.77 -21.05 -22.84
N LEU A 112 21.14 -20.68 -21.61
CA LEU A 112 22.24 -19.74 -21.30
C LEU A 112 23.33 -20.45 -20.49
#